data_AF-A0A2R6L4G6-F1
#
_entry.id   AF-A0A2R6L4G6-F1
#
_cell.length_a   1.000
_cell.length_b   1.000
_cell.length_c   1.000
_cell.angle_alpha   90.00
_cell.angle_beta   90.00
_cell.angle_gamma   90.00
#
_symmetry.space_group_name_H-M   'P 1'
#
loop_
_entity.id
_entity.type
_entity.pdbx_description
1 polymer ?
#
loop_
_entity_poly.entity_id
_entity_poly.type
_entity_poly.pdbx_seq_one_letter_code
_entity_poly.pdbx_strand_id
1 'polypeptide(L)'
;GGDLTADEIEPVDRGFYHTDALVEGDADVAFLAFYNFKIVESRHRGFGADLWELADHGVPDFNQLVLAAADGTVEDRPDEVRRFVDATRRGVVDAVEDGEAAVELFFERHPELRDDDPELMDEIAAATREFFTPDLSQDLEMYRDLVAFCEELELSDGPVDVDEMADERFVG
;
A
#
# COMPACT_ATOMS: atom_id res chain seq x y z
N GLY A 1 -17.28 -17.19 -5.27
CA GLY A 1 -17.86 -16.99 -3.92
C GLY A 1 -18.10 -18.33 -3.28
N GLY A 2 -17.82 -18.45 -1.99
CA GLY A 2 -18.14 -19.62 -1.16
C GLY A 2 -19.40 -19.41 -0.33
N ASP A 3 -19.82 -20.43 0.41
CA ASP A 3 -21.04 -20.43 1.24
C ASP A 3 -20.79 -19.96 2.69
N LEU A 4 -19.63 -19.33 2.97
CA LEU A 4 -19.25 -18.86 4.30
C LEU A 4 -19.84 -17.48 4.62
N THR A 5 -20.22 -17.29 5.88
CA THR A 5 -20.55 -16.00 6.49
C THR A 5 -19.34 -15.42 7.23
N ALA A 6 -19.35 -14.12 7.53
CA ALA A 6 -18.25 -13.45 8.24
C ALA A 6 -17.93 -14.09 9.61
N ASP A 7 -18.94 -14.57 10.32
CA ASP A 7 -18.77 -15.22 11.63
C ASP A 7 -18.10 -16.61 11.55
N GLU A 8 -18.02 -17.18 10.35
CA GLU A 8 -17.34 -18.46 10.08
C GLU A 8 -15.88 -18.26 9.65
N ILE A 9 -15.43 -17.01 9.51
CA ILE A 9 -14.04 -16.66 9.21
C ILE A 9 -13.32 -16.34 10.52
N GLU A 10 -12.23 -17.07 10.78
CA GLU A 10 -11.38 -16.85 11.94
C GLU A 10 -10.21 -15.92 11.58
N PRO A 11 -10.07 -14.73 12.22
CA PRO A 11 -8.92 -13.87 11.99
C PRO A 11 -7.65 -14.45 12.60
N VAL A 12 -6.57 -14.45 11.82
CA VAL A 12 -5.24 -14.91 12.24
C VAL A 12 -4.26 -13.74 12.18
N ASP A 13 -3.72 -13.34 13.32
CA ASP A 13 -2.73 -12.25 13.40
C ASP A 13 -1.30 -12.80 13.33
N ARG A 14 -0.62 -12.49 12.22
CA ARG A 14 0.80 -12.78 11.99
C ARG A 14 1.59 -11.52 11.62
N GLY A 15 1.05 -10.34 11.88
CA GLY A 15 1.66 -9.06 11.51
C GLY A 15 2.03 -9.02 10.03
N PHE A 16 3.33 -8.89 9.71
CA PHE A 16 3.80 -8.78 8.32
C PHE A 16 4.04 -10.13 7.63
N TYR A 17 4.04 -11.25 8.37
CA TYR A 17 4.42 -12.59 7.90
C TYR A 17 3.29 -13.34 7.19
N HIS A 18 2.69 -12.70 6.18
CA HIS A 18 1.53 -13.24 5.44
C HIS A 18 1.91 -14.53 4.69
N THR A 19 3.04 -14.52 3.97
CA THR A 19 3.49 -15.68 3.19
C THR A 19 3.80 -16.87 4.09
N ASP A 20 4.44 -16.64 5.24
CA ASP A 20 4.71 -17.70 6.22
C ASP A 20 3.42 -18.27 6.81
N ALA A 21 2.45 -17.43 7.16
CA ALA A 21 1.16 -17.88 7.67
C ALA A 21 0.45 -18.83 6.69
N LEU A 22 0.50 -18.54 5.39
CA LEU A 22 -0.06 -19.38 4.34
C LEU A 22 0.72 -20.69 4.17
N VAL A 23 2.06 -20.63 4.15
CA VAL A 23 2.93 -21.79 3.94
C VAL A 23 2.92 -22.76 5.14
N GLU A 24 2.86 -22.22 6.35
CA GLU A 24 2.81 -23.01 7.59
C GLU A 24 1.41 -23.59 7.87
N GLY A 25 0.40 -23.13 7.14
CA GLY A 25 -1.00 -23.57 7.30
C GLY A 25 -1.69 -22.93 8.50
N ASP A 26 -1.18 -21.79 8.98
CA ASP A 26 -1.82 -21.00 10.04
C ASP A 26 -3.02 -20.22 9.51
N ALA A 27 -3.06 -19.89 8.21
CA ALA A 27 -4.16 -19.22 7.54
C ALA A 27 -4.38 -19.78 6.13
N ASP A 28 -5.62 -19.74 5.66
CA ASP A 28 -5.98 -20.16 4.28
C ASP A 28 -5.88 -19.00 3.27
N VAL A 29 -6.06 -17.75 3.73
CA VAL A 29 -6.06 -16.53 2.90
C VAL A 29 -5.40 -15.38 3.67
N ALA A 30 -4.68 -14.52 2.95
CA ALA A 30 -4.09 -13.29 3.48
C ALA A 30 -4.83 -12.05 2.95
N PHE A 31 -5.26 -11.17 3.85
CA PHE A 31 -5.83 -9.87 3.50
C PHE A 31 -4.74 -8.79 3.44
N LEU A 32 -4.90 -7.77 2.59
CA LEU A 32 -3.86 -6.74 2.30
C LEU A 32 -2.50 -7.33 1.86
N ALA A 33 -2.56 -8.42 1.08
CA ALA A 33 -1.40 -8.92 0.37
C ALA A 33 -1.09 -8.03 -0.84
N PHE A 34 0.17 -7.63 -0.98
CA PHE A 34 0.65 -6.81 -2.09
C PHE A 34 1.28 -7.69 -3.16
N TYR A 35 0.96 -7.43 -4.43
CA TYR A 35 1.56 -8.14 -5.56
C TYR A 35 3.09 -8.10 -5.52
N ASN A 36 3.67 -6.91 -5.41
CA ASN A 36 5.11 -6.66 -5.41
C ASN A 36 5.87 -7.28 -4.21
N PHE A 37 5.16 -7.72 -3.17
CA PHE A 37 5.77 -8.44 -2.04
C PHE A 37 5.34 -9.90 -2.00
N LYS A 38 4.07 -10.18 -1.64
CA LYS A 38 3.63 -11.54 -1.27
C LYS A 38 3.61 -12.48 -2.47
N ILE A 39 3.20 -11.99 -3.65
CA ILE A 39 3.18 -12.81 -4.87
C ILE A 39 4.59 -13.04 -5.40
N VAL A 40 5.44 -12.02 -5.37
CA VAL A 40 6.87 -12.17 -5.71
C VAL A 40 7.55 -13.18 -4.77
N GLU A 41 7.40 -13.00 -3.46
CA GLU A 41 7.96 -13.89 -2.45
C GLU A 41 7.46 -15.34 -2.59
N SER A 42 6.17 -15.53 -2.82
CA SER A 42 5.60 -16.87 -3.02
C SER A 42 6.24 -17.57 -4.22
N ARG A 43 6.35 -16.86 -5.36
CA ARG A 43 7.00 -17.38 -6.58
C ARG A 43 8.48 -17.69 -6.35
N HIS A 44 9.20 -16.79 -5.68
CA HIS A 44 10.60 -16.96 -5.32
C HIS A 44 10.81 -18.23 -4.48
N ARG A 45 9.95 -18.45 -3.49
CA ARG A 45 9.98 -19.64 -2.61
C ARG A 45 9.43 -20.91 -3.26
N GLY A 46 8.92 -20.84 -4.48
CA GLY A 46 8.40 -21.98 -5.24
C GLY A 46 6.97 -22.41 -4.87
N PHE A 47 6.20 -21.54 -4.21
CA PHE A 47 4.79 -21.78 -3.88
C PHE A 47 3.87 -20.96 -4.78
N GLY A 48 2.79 -21.58 -5.25
CA GLY A 48 1.78 -20.88 -6.05
C GLY A 48 0.86 -20.08 -5.15
N ALA A 49 0.81 -18.77 -5.35
CA ALA A 49 -0.18 -17.89 -4.75
C ALA A 49 -0.90 -17.11 -5.85
N ASP A 50 -2.21 -16.97 -5.69
CA ASP A 50 -3.06 -16.13 -6.53
C ASP A 50 -3.48 -14.89 -5.72
N LEU A 51 -3.61 -13.75 -6.40
CA LEU A 51 -4.12 -12.51 -5.82
C LEU A 51 -5.50 -12.22 -6.39
N TRP A 52 -6.43 -11.83 -5.53
CA TRP A 52 -7.74 -11.33 -5.92
C TRP A 52 -7.81 -9.85 -5.59
N GLU A 53 -8.03 -9.03 -6.62
CA GLU A 53 -8.26 -7.61 -6.43
C GLU A 53 -9.67 -7.40 -5.86
N LEU A 54 -9.77 -6.55 -4.84
CA LEU A 54 -11.02 -6.29 -4.14
C LEU A 54 -12.07 -5.67 -5.07
N ALA A 55 -11.63 -4.79 -5.97
CA ALA A 55 -12.46 -4.15 -6.99
C ALA A 55 -13.17 -5.15 -7.92
N ASP A 56 -12.53 -6.28 -8.25
CA ASP A 56 -13.12 -7.34 -9.09
C ASP A 56 -14.25 -8.09 -8.37
N HIS A 57 -14.37 -7.90 -7.06
CA HIS A 57 -15.32 -8.58 -6.19
C HIS A 57 -16.32 -7.63 -5.52
N GLY A 58 -16.48 -6.41 -6.04
CA GLY A 58 -17.51 -5.46 -5.61
C GLY A 58 -17.18 -4.69 -4.34
N VAL A 59 -15.93 -4.74 -3.88
CA VAL A 59 -15.40 -3.86 -2.85
C VAL A 59 -14.71 -2.68 -3.56
N PRO A 60 -15.05 -1.42 -3.27
CA PRO A 60 -14.40 -0.28 -3.89
C PRO A 60 -12.88 -0.31 -3.73
N ASP A 61 -12.18 0.16 -4.74
CA ASP A 61 -10.72 0.30 -4.69
C ASP A 61 -10.30 1.42 -3.72
N PHE A 62 -9.05 1.39 -3.28
CA PHE A 62 -8.47 2.40 -2.40
C PHE A 62 -6.96 2.51 -2.54
N ASN A 63 -6.42 3.69 -2.23
CA ASN A 63 -4.97 3.88 -2.19
C ASN A 63 -4.36 3.04 -1.06
N GLN A 64 -3.55 2.05 -1.43
CA GLN A 64 -2.93 1.14 -0.47
C GLN A 64 -1.85 1.81 0.41
N LEU A 65 -1.26 2.91 -0.07
CA LEU A 65 -0.30 3.74 0.66
C LEU A 65 -0.58 5.22 0.41
N VAL A 66 -0.62 6.00 1.48
CA VAL A 66 -0.87 7.45 1.44
C VAL A 66 0.09 8.21 2.35
N LEU A 67 0.38 9.47 2.02
CA LEU A 67 1.03 10.40 2.94
C LEU A 67 -0.04 11.07 3.80
N ALA A 68 -0.01 10.83 5.10
CA ALA A 68 -0.92 11.46 6.05
C ALA A 68 -0.17 12.39 7.00
N ALA A 69 -0.82 13.49 7.38
CA ALA A 69 -0.33 14.42 8.39
C ALA A 69 -1.50 14.83 9.29
N ALA A 70 -1.22 15.09 10.57
CA ALA A 70 -2.21 15.65 11.47
C ALA A 70 -2.54 17.10 11.07
N ASP A 71 -3.81 17.51 11.19
CA ASP A 71 -4.29 18.84 10.81
C ASP A 71 -3.44 19.97 11.39
N GLY A 72 -3.12 19.89 12.69
CA GLY A 72 -2.28 20.90 13.33
C GLY A 72 -0.88 21.03 12.71
N THR A 73 -0.32 19.96 12.13
CA THR A 73 0.95 20.06 11.39
C THR A 73 0.78 20.82 10.08
N VAL A 74 -0.32 20.57 9.37
CA VAL A 74 -0.66 21.26 8.12
C VAL A 74 -0.93 22.75 8.37
N GLU A 75 -1.68 23.06 9.44
CA GLU A 75 -2.05 24.42 9.81
C GLU A 75 -0.87 25.23 10.36
N ASP A 76 -0.10 24.66 11.29
CA ASP A 76 0.98 25.38 11.98
C ASP A 76 2.23 25.49 11.11
N ARG A 77 2.47 24.52 10.22
CA ARG A 77 3.73 24.38 9.47
C ARG A 77 3.52 24.09 7.97
N PRO A 78 2.66 24.85 7.26
CA PRO A 78 2.32 24.58 5.86
C PRO A 78 3.54 24.63 4.93
N ASP A 79 4.50 25.51 5.20
CA ASP A 79 5.71 25.62 4.38
C ASP A 79 6.67 24.43 4.57
N GLU A 80 6.68 23.79 5.75
CA GLU A 80 7.44 22.55 5.97
C GLU A 80 6.78 21.39 5.25
N VAL A 81 5.45 21.27 5.34
CA VAL A 81 4.68 20.25 4.63
C VAL A 81 4.90 20.36 3.13
N ARG A 82 4.79 21.58 2.54
CA ARG A 82 5.05 21.79 1.11
C ARG A 82 6.46 21.35 0.71
N ARG A 83 7.48 21.77 1.46
CA ARG A 83 8.87 21.38 1.16
C ARG A 83 9.09 19.86 1.28
N PHE A 84 8.41 19.20 2.21
CA PHE A 84 8.46 17.75 2.34
C PHE A 84 7.83 17.07 1.11
N VAL A 85 6.61 17.45 0.73
CA VAL A 85 5.93 16.90 -0.45
C VAL A 85 6.74 17.16 -1.73
N ASP A 86 7.27 18.36 -1.92
CA ASP A 86 8.14 18.71 -3.05
C ASP A 86 9.40 17.84 -3.10
N ALA A 87 10.04 17.60 -1.94
CA ALA A 87 11.23 16.77 -1.86
C ALA A 87 10.92 15.30 -2.16
N THR A 88 9.83 14.78 -1.63
CA THR A 88 9.34 13.43 -1.91
C THR A 88 9.03 13.27 -3.39
N ARG A 89 8.28 14.22 -3.99
CA ARG A 89 7.98 14.21 -5.43
C ARG A 89 9.24 14.15 -6.29
N ARG A 90 10.28 14.93 -5.97
CA ARG A 90 11.56 14.87 -6.68
C ARG A 90 12.23 13.51 -6.58
N GLY A 91 12.25 12.91 -5.39
CA GLY A 91 12.80 11.57 -5.21
C GLY A 91 12.01 10.50 -5.98
N VAL A 92 10.69 10.63 -6.07
CA VAL A 92 9.85 9.75 -6.89
C VAL A 92 10.13 9.95 -8.38
N VAL A 93 10.30 11.19 -8.85
CA VAL A 93 10.72 11.47 -10.24
C VAL A 93 12.06 10.79 -10.52
N ASP A 94 13.05 10.95 -9.65
CA ASP A 94 14.36 10.32 -9.81
C ASP A 94 14.23 8.78 -9.87
N ALA A 95 13.38 8.18 -9.05
CA ALA A 95 13.11 6.74 -9.05
C ALA A 95 12.36 6.24 -10.30
N VAL A 96 11.50 7.08 -10.89
CA VAL A 96 10.80 6.77 -12.14
C VAL A 96 11.75 6.93 -13.35
N GLU A 97 12.65 7.91 -13.33
CA GLU A 97 13.62 8.15 -14.40
C GLU A 97 14.77 7.13 -14.40
N ASP A 98 15.29 6.76 -13.22
CA ASP A 98 16.37 5.77 -13.07
C ASP A 98 16.13 4.86 -11.85
N GLY A 99 15.17 3.94 -12.01
CA GLY A 99 14.76 3.04 -10.95
C GLY A 99 15.82 2.02 -10.54
N GLU A 100 16.80 1.70 -11.38
CA GLU A 100 17.93 0.84 -10.99
C GLU A 100 18.86 1.59 -10.04
N ALA A 101 19.27 2.80 -10.38
CA ALA A 101 20.11 3.62 -9.51
C ALA A 101 19.42 3.95 -8.18
N ALA A 102 18.09 4.20 -8.20
CA ALA A 102 17.33 4.47 -6.98
C ALA A 102 17.29 3.27 -6.03
N VAL A 103 17.10 2.05 -6.56
CA VAL A 103 17.10 0.81 -5.76
C VAL A 103 18.48 0.51 -5.20
N GLU A 104 19.54 0.65 -6.00
CA GLU A 104 20.91 0.45 -5.51
C GLU A 104 21.25 1.45 -4.41
N LEU A 105 20.90 2.73 -4.57
CA LEU A 105 21.06 3.73 -3.51
C LEU A 105 20.27 3.38 -2.24
N PHE A 106 19.06 2.86 -2.38
CA PHE A 106 18.24 2.42 -1.23
C PHE A 106 18.94 1.30 -0.46
N PHE A 107 19.42 0.26 -1.13
CA PHE A 107 20.14 -0.84 -0.48
C PHE A 107 21.55 -0.47 0.00
N GLU A 108 22.23 0.50 -0.62
CA GLU A 108 23.48 1.05 -0.08
C GLU A 108 23.26 1.73 1.29
N ARG A 109 22.09 2.35 1.49
CA ARG A 109 21.71 3.03 2.74
C ARG A 109 21.14 2.08 3.78
N HIS A 110 20.54 0.99 3.33
CA HIS A 110 19.86 -0.02 4.14
C HIS A 110 20.31 -1.43 3.75
N PRO A 111 21.62 -1.74 3.85
CA PRO A 111 22.15 -3.04 3.41
C PRO A 111 21.51 -4.21 4.16
N GLU A 112 21.13 -3.99 5.42
CA GLU A 112 20.48 -4.99 6.26
C GLU A 112 19.18 -5.54 5.67
N LEU A 113 18.52 -4.80 4.78
CA LEU A 113 17.27 -5.22 4.15
C LEU A 113 17.51 -6.25 3.03
N ARG A 114 18.70 -6.30 2.45
CA ARG A 114 19.07 -7.18 1.32
C ARG A 114 19.98 -8.33 1.76
N ASP A 115 20.55 -8.28 2.97
CA ASP A 115 21.58 -9.22 3.43
C ASP A 115 21.13 -10.69 3.50
N ASP A 116 19.89 -10.94 3.95
CA ASP A 116 19.39 -12.30 4.19
C ASP A 116 19.04 -13.04 2.89
N ASP A 117 18.35 -12.36 1.97
CA ASP A 117 17.97 -12.89 0.66
C ASP A 117 18.06 -11.80 -0.42
N PRO A 118 19.26 -11.59 -1.00
CA PRO A 118 19.47 -10.53 -1.97
C PRO A 118 18.65 -10.68 -3.24
N GLU A 119 18.45 -11.93 -3.71
CA GLU A 119 17.73 -12.21 -4.94
C GLU A 119 16.25 -11.88 -4.79
N LEU A 120 15.62 -12.31 -3.68
CA LEU A 120 14.23 -11.96 -3.38
C LEU A 120 14.02 -10.44 -3.29
N MET A 121 14.91 -9.75 -2.59
CA MET A 121 14.77 -8.31 -2.38
C MET A 121 14.96 -7.50 -3.66
N ASP A 122 15.81 -7.98 -4.58
CA ASP A 122 15.94 -7.41 -5.91
C ASP A 122 14.67 -7.61 -6.75
N GLU A 123 14.05 -8.80 -6.69
CA GLU A 123 12.79 -9.09 -7.38
C GLU A 123 11.63 -8.22 -6.84
N ILE A 124 11.53 -8.08 -5.51
CA ILE A 124 10.54 -7.23 -4.85
C ILE A 124 10.76 -5.77 -5.23
N ALA A 125 12.01 -5.28 -5.17
CA ALA A 125 12.33 -3.92 -5.56
C ALA A 125 11.98 -3.68 -7.03
N ALA A 126 12.32 -4.62 -7.91
CA ALA A 126 12.00 -4.55 -9.32
C ALA A 126 10.50 -4.41 -9.58
N ALA A 127 9.68 -5.23 -8.93
CA ALA A 127 8.22 -5.19 -9.02
C ALA A 127 7.63 -3.92 -8.39
N THR A 128 8.21 -3.42 -7.30
CA THR A 128 7.72 -2.23 -6.59
C THR A 128 7.89 -0.96 -7.42
N ARG A 129 8.95 -0.87 -8.23
CA ARG A 129 9.23 0.31 -9.05
C ARG A 129 8.10 0.68 -10.00
N GLU A 130 7.35 -0.31 -10.48
CA GLU A 130 6.24 -0.10 -11.42
C GLU A 130 5.06 0.67 -10.81
N PHE A 131 5.00 0.79 -9.48
CA PHE A 131 3.91 1.47 -8.76
C PHE A 131 4.22 2.92 -8.39
N PHE A 132 5.43 3.43 -8.68
CA PHE A 132 5.76 4.83 -8.42
C PHE A 132 5.17 5.75 -9.49
N THR A 133 4.52 6.82 -9.04
CA THR A 133 4.04 7.92 -9.89
C THR A 133 4.43 9.26 -9.27
N PRO A 134 4.94 10.23 -10.06
CA PRO A 134 5.25 11.57 -9.56
C PRO A 134 3.99 12.41 -9.33
N ASP A 135 2.82 11.93 -9.75
CA ASP A 135 1.53 12.52 -9.41
C ASP A 135 1.11 12.06 -8.01
N LEU A 136 1.17 12.97 -7.05
CA LEU A 136 0.78 12.73 -5.66
C LEU A 136 -0.67 13.16 -5.37
N SER A 137 -1.46 13.48 -6.40
CA SER A 137 -2.88 13.77 -6.25
C SER A 137 -3.65 12.57 -5.74
N GLN A 138 -4.82 12.84 -5.19
CA GLN A 138 -5.70 11.84 -4.62
C GLN A 138 -6.99 11.78 -5.43
N ASP A 139 -7.49 10.57 -5.67
CA ASP A 139 -8.79 10.37 -6.32
C ASP A 139 -9.92 10.50 -5.28
N LEU A 140 -10.56 11.66 -5.26
CA LEU A 140 -11.69 11.92 -4.36
C LEU A 140 -12.96 11.15 -4.74
N GLU A 141 -13.12 10.72 -5.99
CA GLU A 141 -14.27 9.89 -6.39
C GLU A 141 -14.12 8.49 -5.80
N MET A 142 -12.93 7.91 -5.91
CA MET A 142 -12.59 6.63 -5.25
C MET A 142 -12.86 6.67 -3.74
N TYR A 143 -12.46 7.73 -3.04
CA TYR A 143 -12.76 7.86 -1.61
C TYR A 143 -14.25 8.01 -1.30
N ARG A 144 -15.03 8.68 -2.17
CA ARG A 144 -16.50 8.75 -2.00
C ARG A 144 -17.15 7.38 -2.14
N ASP A 145 -16.71 6.57 -3.10
CA ASP A 145 -17.19 5.21 -3.28
C ASP A 145 -16.84 4.32 -2.07
N LEU A 146 -15.61 4.44 -1.56
CA LEU A 146 -15.16 3.72 -0.37
C LEU A 146 -15.97 4.12 0.88
N VAL A 147 -16.17 5.43 1.11
CA VAL A 147 -16.97 5.92 2.25
C VAL A 147 -18.40 5.42 2.17
N ALA A 148 -19.04 5.47 0.99
CA ALA A 148 -20.39 4.95 0.81
C ALA A 148 -20.48 3.46 1.14
N PHE A 149 -19.51 2.66 0.67
CA PHE A 149 -19.44 1.23 0.99
C PHE A 149 -19.24 0.98 2.49
N CYS A 150 -18.38 1.74 3.16
CA CYS A 150 -18.21 1.65 4.61
C CYS A 150 -19.48 2.03 5.39
N GLU A 151 -20.22 3.04 4.94
CA GLU A 151 -21.51 3.41 5.53
C GLU A 151 -22.57 2.33 5.36
N GLU A 152 -22.66 1.72 4.17
CA GLU A 152 -23.58 0.59 3.91
C GLU A 152 -23.32 -0.62 4.81
N LEU A 153 -22.06 -0.84 5.19
CA LEU A 153 -21.64 -1.91 6.08
C LEU A 153 -21.58 -1.51 7.56
N GLU A 154 -21.98 -0.28 7.90
CA GLU A 154 -21.91 0.27 9.27
C GLU A 154 -20.49 0.22 9.88
N LEU A 155 -19.46 0.42 9.04
CA LEU A 155 -18.04 0.42 9.43
C LEU A 155 -17.53 1.78 9.92
N SER A 156 -18.31 2.85 9.76
CA SER A 156 -17.97 4.20 10.20
C SER A 156 -18.73 4.60 11.47
N ASP A 157 -18.04 5.28 12.40
CA ASP A 157 -18.64 5.83 13.64
C ASP A 157 -19.53 7.07 13.38
N GLY A 158 -19.54 7.57 12.14
CA GLY A 158 -20.25 8.78 11.74
C GLY A 158 -19.96 9.18 10.28
N PRO A 159 -20.57 10.27 9.80
CA PRO A 159 -20.34 10.76 8.45
C PRO A 159 -18.89 11.18 8.26
N VAL A 160 -18.35 10.88 7.08
CA VAL A 160 -16.97 11.24 6.67
C VAL A 160 -17.04 12.29 5.58
N ASP A 161 -16.38 13.43 5.79
CA ASP A 161 -16.24 14.46 4.76
C ASP A 161 -15.01 14.15 3.89
N VAL A 162 -15.26 13.64 2.67
CA VAL A 162 -14.19 13.28 1.73
C VAL A 162 -13.40 14.51 1.27
N ASP A 163 -14.03 15.69 1.23
CA ASP A 163 -13.33 16.90 0.79
C ASP A 163 -12.32 17.39 1.85
N GLU A 164 -12.40 16.89 3.10
CA GLU A 164 -11.40 17.11 4.15
C GLU A 164 -10.30 16.03 4.17
N MET A 165 -10.43 14.92 3.43
CA MET A 165 -9.45 13.83 3.43
C MET A 165 -8.18 14.13 2.63
N ALA A 166 -8.23 15.04 1.67
CA ALA A 166 -7.08 15.42 0.85
C ALA A 166 -6.89 16.93 0.82
N ASP A 167 -5.64 17.37 1.02
CA ASP A 167 -5.29 18.77 0.92
C ASP A 167 -4.56 19.07 -0.39
N GLU A 168 -5.33 19.47 -1.40
CA GLU A 168 -4.82 19.78 -2.75
C GLU A 168 -3.85 20.97 -2.77
N ARG A 169 -3.73 21.76 -1.69
CA ARG A 169 -2.79 22.90 -1.62
C ARG A 169 -1.31 22.47 -1.70
N PHE A 170 -1.03 21.19 -1.48
CA PHE A 170 0.33 20.63 -1.50
C PHE A 170 0.60 19.75 -2.71
N VAL A 171 -0.39 19.57 -3.59
CA VAL A 171 -0.26 18.76 -4.79
C VAL A 171 -0.27 19.68 -6.01
N GLY A 172 0.90 20.23 -6.37
CA GLY A 172 1.04 21.14 -7.50
C GLY A 172 2.45 21.65 -7.71
#